data_AF-A0A2V9Z2J6-F1
#
_entry.id   AF-A0A2V9Z2J6-F1
#
_cell.length_a   1.000
_cell.length_b   1.000
_cell.length_c   1.000
_cell.angle_alpha   90.00
_cell.angle_beta   90.00
_cell.angle_gamma   90.00
#
_symmetry.space_group_name_H-M   'P 1'
#
loop_
_entity.id
_entity.type
_entity.pdbx_description
1 polymer ?
#
loop_
_entity_poly.entity_id
_entity_poly.type
_entity_poly.pdbx_seq_one_letter_code
_entity_poly.pdbx_strand_id
1 'polypeptide(L)'
;ALPEFLRSDPFGAIVAPDRGAANLSSSLYGTQHRIMLTGCRGGYVSFQLVVKLPSPSDYTVDVAIPDRTNKVQIDLFREWFHFTDSDRRYYPDALIPVHGTYSSHLPEPDNRIRQQTAQAIWDDG
;
A
#
# COMPACT_ATOMS: atom_id res chain seq x y z
N ALA A 1 -4.25 18.71 11.61
CA ALA A 1 -4.70 17.32 11.35
C ALA A 1 -3.47 16.48 11.04
N LEU A 2 -3.36 15.27 11.57
CA LEU A 2 -2.38 14.29 11.08
C LEU A 2 -2.87 13.77 9.71
N PRO A 3 -1.98 13.49 8.75
CA PRO A 3 -2.31 12.67 7.59
C PRO A 3 -2.96 11.36 8.05
N GLU A 4 -4.13 11.07 7.52
CA GLU A 4 -4.84 9.80 7.70
C GLU A 4 -4.14 8.63 7.00
N PHE A 5 -3.22 8.94 6.08
CA PHE A 5 -2.37 7.98 5.38
C PHE A 5 -0.94 8.52 5.23
N LEU A 6 0.02 7.60 5.17
CA LEU A 6 1.44 7.90 4.98
C LEU A 6 1.91 7.17 3.73
N ARG A 7 2.42 7.92 2.74
CA ARG A 7 2.90 7.32 1.49
C ARG A 7 4.23 6.62 1.70
N SER A 8 4.32 5.37 1.24
CA SER A 8 5.58 4.68 1.07
C SER A 8 6.25 5.06 -0.25
N ASP A 9 7.58 5.03 -0.27
CA ASP A 9 8.39 4.98 -1.48
C ASP A 9 8.59 3.51 -1.94
N PRO A 10 9.18 3.27 -3.14
CA PRO A 10 9.45 1.92 -3.66
C PRO A 10 10.49 1.11 -2.84
N PHE A 11 11.07 1.71 -1.81
CA PHE A 11 12.09 1.09 -0.94
C PHE A 11 11.55 0.86 0.49
N GLY A 12 10.27 1.16 0.72
CA GLY A 12 9.58 0.90 1.97
C GLY A 12 9.89 1.92 3.06
N ALA A 13 10.29 3.13 2.68
CA ALA A 13 10.41 4.28 3.56
C ALA A 13 9.27 5.27 3.30
N ILE A 14 8.90 6.06 4.32
CA ILE A 14 7.90 7.10 4.14
C ILE A 14 8.49 8.25 3.31
N VAL A 15 7.74 8.70 2.31
CA VAL A 15 8.12 9.85 1.46
C VAL A 15 8.38 11.07 2.32
N ALA A 16 9.35 11.90 1.93
CA ALA A 16 9.81 12.98 2.77
C ALA A 16 8.72 13.96 3.26
N PRO A 17 7.72 14.35 2.43
CA PRO A 17 6.62 15.19 2.88
C PRO A 17 5.82 14.62 4.07
N ASP A 18 5.77 13.29 4.21
CA ASP A 18 4.87 12.61 5.16
C ASP A 18 5.60 12.19 6.45
N ARG A 19 6.94 12.34 6.52
CA ARG A 19 7.75 11.88 7.66
C ARG A 19 7.42 12.55 8.98
N GLY A 20 7.02 13.83 8.96
CA GLY A 20 6.61 14.55 10.18
C GLY A 20 5.41 13.91 10.87
N ALA A 21 4.52 13.29 10.09
CA ALA A 21 3.36 12.58 10.58
C ALA A 21 3.64 11.11 10.94
N ALA A 22 4.57 10.46 10.24
CA ALA A 22 4.93 9.07 10.51
C ALA A 22 5.42 8.83 11.93
N ASN A 23 6.18 9.79 12.47
CA ASN A 23 6.67 9.73 13.85
C ASN A 23 5.54 9.79 14.90
N LEU A 24 4.35 10.27 14.52
CA LEU A 24 3.17 10.37 15.38
C LEU A 24 2.23 9.16 15.21
N SER A 25 2.31 8.43 14.09
CA SER A 25 1.47 7.27 13.79
C SER A 25 2.06 5.94 14.25
N SER A 26 3.38 5.84 14.45
CA SER A 26 4.04 4.59 14.88
C SER A 26 3.58 4.08 16.25
N SER A 27 2.92 4.93 17.07
CA SER A 27 2.33 4.56 18.34
C SER A 27 0.91 3.96 18.24
N LEU A 28 0.29 3.95 17.04
CA LEU A 28 -1.10 3.51 16.83
C LEU A 28 -1.22 2.07 16.32
N TYR A 29 -0.18 1.53 15.68
CA TYR A 29 -0.14 0.13 15.27
C TYR A 29 0.23 -0.73 16.48
N GLY A 30 -0.80 -1.23 17.17
CA GLY A 30 -0.61 -2.17 18.28
C GLY A 30 0.17 -3.42 17.85
N THR A 31 0.86 -4.04 18.80
CA THR A 31 1.68 -5.26 18.66
C THR A 31 0.95 -6.49 18.10
N GLN A 32 -0.34 -6.38 17.79
CA GLN A 32 -1.18 -7.48 17.30
C GLN A 32 -1.29 -7.54 15.77
N HIS A 33 -0.63 -6.65 15.01
CA HIS A 33 -0.71 -6.61 13.54
C HIS A 33 -2.17 -6.61 13.02
N ARG A 34 -3.07 -5.96 13.76
CA ARG A 34 -4.49 -5.85 13.43
C ARG A 34 -4.84 -4.40 13.23
N ILE A 35 -5.52 -4.13 12.13
CA ILE A 35 -6.19 -2.85 11.87
C ILE A 35 -7.70 -3.06 12.02
N MET A 36 -8.39 -2.09 12.61
CA MET A 36 -9.85 -2.08 12.69
C MET A 36 -10.36 -0.94 11.82
N LEU A 37 -11.17 -1.29 10.85
CA LEU A 37 -11.79 -0.36 9.91
C LEU A 37 -13.26 -0.20 10.29
N THR A 38 -13.78 1.02 10.25
CA THR A 38 -15.19 1.32 10.57
C THR A 38 -15.71 2.34 9.58
N GLY A 39 -16.83 2.02 8.94
CA GLY A 39 -17.46 2.86 7.93
C GLY A 39 -18.98 2.83 8.04
N CYS A 40 -19.63 3.72 7.29
CA CYS A 40 -21.07 3.71 7.16
C CYS A 40 -21.52 2.66 6.13
N ARG A 41 -22.77 2.18 6.21
CA ARG A 41 -23.32 1.29 5.18
C ARG A 41 -23.34 2.01 3.82
N GLY A 42 -22.68 1.42 2.82
CA GLY A 42 -22.51 2.02 1.49
C GLY A 42 -21.45 3.13 1.44
N GLY A 43 -20.67 3.31 2.51
CA GLY A 43 -19.45 4.11 2.48
C GLY A 43 -18.24 3.23 2.19
N TYR A 44 -17.14 3.89 1.81
CA TYR A 44 -15.87 3.26 1.53
C TYR A 44 -14.94 3.38 2.74
N VAL A 45 -14.16 2.35 2.99
CA VAL A 45 -13.03 2.38 3.91
C VAL A 45 -11.83 1.76 3.21
N SER A 46 -10.76 2.55 3.10
CA SER A 46 -9.55 2.12 2.42
C SER A 46 -8.37 2.04 3.37
N PHE A 47 -7.40 1.19 3.05
CA PHE A 47 -6.12 1.15 3.74
C PHE A 47 -4.97 0.79 2.78
N GLN A 48 -3.75 1.15 3.18
CA GLN A 48 -2.54 0.78 2.48
C GLN A 48 -1.90 -0.44 3.14
N LEU A 49 -1.60 -1.47 2.34
CA LEU A 49 -0.73 -2.57 2.70
C LEU A 49 0.61 -2.42 1.98
N VAL A 50 1.71 -2.34 2.72
CA VAL A 50 3.06 -2.27 2.14
C VAL A 50 3.76 -3.62 2.29
N VAL A 51 4.00 -4.30 1.16
CA VAL A 51 4.86 -5.46 1.09
C VAL A 51 6.31 -4.98 1.07
N LYS A 52 7.13 -5.42 2.03
CA LYS A 52 8.55 -5.04 2.12
C LYS A 52 9.41 -6.29 2.23
N LEU A 53 10.35 -6.44 1.31
CA LEU A 53 11.29 -7.55 1.25
C LEU A 53 12.71 -7.07 1.54
N PRO A 54 13.57 -7.88 2.19
CA PRO A 54 14.95 -7.49 2.46
C PRO A 54 15.80 -7.35 1.18
N SER A 55 15.39 -8.04 0.11
CA SER A 55 16.00 -7.99 -1.22
C SER A 55 14.92 -8.22 -2.28
N PRO A 56 15.16 -7.79 -3.54
CA PRO A 56 14.30 -8.14 -4.69
C PRO A 56 13.95 -9.63 -4.70
N SER A 57 12.66 -9.97 -4.69
CA SER A 57 12.17 -11.35 -4.64
C SER A 57 10.68 -11.42 -5.02
N ASP A 58 10.17 -12.65 -5.16
CA ASP A 58 8.77 -12.95 -5.43
C ASP A 58 7.89 -12.67 -4.21
N TYR A 59 6.65 -12.27 -4.45
CA TYR A 59 5.64 -12.15 -3.41
C TYR A 59 4.23 -12.43 -3.96
N THR A 60 3.34 -12.80 -3.05
CA THR A 60 1.93 -13.02 -3.35
C THR A 60 1.09 -12.32 -2.30
N VAL A 61 0.06 -11.60 -2.77
CA VAL A 61 -0.98 -10.98 -1.96
C VAL A 61 -2.28 -11.70 -2.26
N ASP A 62 -2.90 -12.24 -1.22
CA ASP A 62 -4.20 -12.88 -1.30
C ASP A 62 -5.15 -12.19 -0.32
N VAL A 63 -6.34 -11.83 -0.81
CA VAL A 63 -7.37 -11.16 0.00
C VAL A 63 -8.61 -12.04 0.00
N ALA A 64 -8.96 -12.53 1.18
CA ALA A 64 -10.11 -13.37 1.40
C ALA A 64 -11.12 -12.65 2.30
N ILE A 65 -12.33 -12.45 1.80
CA ILE A 65 -13.44 -11.89 2.59
C ILE A 65 -14.32 -13.07 3.03
N PRO A 66 -14.35 -13.40 4.33
CA PRO A 66 -15.22 -14.46 4.84
C PRO A 66 -16.69 -13.99 4.97
N ASP A 67 -17.18 -13.14 4.06
CA ASP A 67 -18.57 -12.67 4.04
C ASP A 67 -19.41 -13.53 3.10
N ARG A 68 -20.25 -14.40 3.68
CA ARG A 68 -21.19 -15.24 2.91
C ARG A 68 -22.32 -14.45 2.26
N THR A 69 -22.51 -13.19 2.64
CA THR A 69 -23.59 -12.35 2.12
C THR A 69 -23.20 -11.55 0.87
N ASN A 70 -21.92 -11.56 0.49
CA ASN A 70 -21.35 -10.78 -0.62
C ASN A 70 -21.75 -9.30 -0.57
N LYS A 71 -21.88 -8.73 0.64
CA LYS A 71 -22.24 -7.33 0.85
C LYS A 71 -21.02 -6.43 0.96
N VAL A 72 -19.87 -7.01 1.29
CA VAL A 72 -18.57 -6.33 1.24
C VAL A 72 -17.96 -6.59 -0.12
N GLN A 73 -17.57 -5.52 -0.81
CA GLN A 73 -16.81 -5.57 -2.06
C GLN A 73 -15.43 -5.01 -1.75
N ILE A 74 -14.40 -5.55 -2.38
CA ILE A 74 -13.04 -5.03 -2.27
C ILE A 74 -12.49 -4.88 -3.67
N ASP A 75 -11.96 -3.69 -3.94
CA ASP A 75 -11.11 -3.40 -5.08
C ASP A 75 -9.66 -3.27 -4.58
N LEU A 76 -8.77 -3.98 -5.25
CA LEU A 76 -7.34 -3.93 -4.95
C LEU A 76 -6.62 -3.17 -6.04
N PHE A 77 -5.68 -2.33 -5.63
CA PHE A 77 -4.84 -1.57 -6.54
C PHE A 77 -3.39 -1.61 -6.11
N ARG A 78 -2.48 -1.81 -7.05
CA ARG A 78 -1.06 -1.62 -6.83
C ARG A 78 -0.67 -0.17 -7.09
N GLU A 79 0.14 0.43 -6.23
CA GLU A 79 0.67 1.76 -6.47
C GLU A 79 1.74 1.76 -7.57
N TRP A 80 1.57 2.68 -8.51
CA TRP A 80 2.56 3.05 -9.50
C TRP A 80 3.39 4.22 -9.00
N PHE A 81 4.71 4.09 -9.09
CA PHE A 81 5.63 5.12 -8.62
C PHE A 81 6.23 5.90 -9.79
N HIS A 82 6.14 7.22 -9.71
CA HIS A 82 6.75 8.15 -10.66
C HIS A 82 8.05 8.72 -10.09
N PHE A 83 9.10 8.78 -10.92
CA PHE A 83 10.35 9.45 -10.56
C PHE A 83 10.28 10.94 -10.87
N THR A 84 10.51 11.78 -9.87
CA THR A 84 10.49 13.24 -10.02
C THR A 84 11.92 13.78 -10.09
N ASP A 85 12.25 14.46 -11.20
CA ASP A 85 13.60 14.98 -11.43
C ASP A 85 14.00 16.14 -10.50
N SER A 86 13.02 16.91 -10.01
CA SER A 86 13.27 18.11 -9.20
C SER A 86 13.97 17.82 -7.87
N ASP A 87 13.68 16.66 -7.28
CA ASP A 87 14.23 16.23 -6.00
C ASP A 87 14.84 14.81 -6.04
N ARG A 88 14.84 14.19 -7.22
CA ARG A 88 15.37 12.85 -7.50
C ARG A 88 14.77 11.77 -6.61
N ARG A 89 13.45 11.83 -6.39
CA ARG A 89 12.72 10.87 -5.56
C ARG A 89 11.56 10.24 -6.31
N TYR A 90 11.13 9.09 -5.78
CA TYR A 90 9.95 8.39 -6.26
C TYR A 90 8.74 8.75 -5.40
N TYR A 91 7.60 8.95 -6.05
CA TYR A 91 6.32 9.22 -5.40
C TYR A 91 5.23 8.32 -5.98
N PRO A 92 4.29 7.82 -5.16
CA PRO A 92 3.12 7.15 -5.69
C PRO A 92 2.25 8.15 -6.46
N ASP A 93 1.87 7.78 -7.68
CA ASP A 93 1.25 8.68 -8.65
C ASP A 93 -0.05 8.11 -9.24
N ALA A 94 -0.13 6.79 -9.40
CA ALA A 94 -1.32 6.13 -9.93
C ALA A 94 -1.64 4.81 -9.23
N LEU A 95 -2.89 4.38 -9.35
CA LEU A 95 -3.40 3.10 -8.84
C LEU A 95 -3.66 2.17 -10.03
N ILE A 96 -3.02 1.00 -10.03
CA ILE A 96 -3.14 -0.02 -11.07
C ILE A 96 -4.01 -1.16 -10.52
N PRO A 97 -5.19 -1.44 -11.10
CA PRO A 97 -6.07 -2.50 -10.60
C PRO A 97 -5.37 -3.86 -10.57
N VAL A 98 -5.56 -4.60 -9.49
CA VAL A 98 -5.18 -6.00 -9.35
C VAL A 98 -6.40 -6.82 -8.93
N HIS A 99 -6.52 -8.04 -9.43
CA HIS A 99 -7.73 -8.84 -9.23
C HIS A 99 -7.38 -10.22 -8.66
N GLY A 100 -8.14 -10.64 -7.65
CA GLY A 100 -7.96 -11.93 -6.99
C GLY A 100 -6.59 -12.06 -6.31
N THR A 101 -6.05 -13.28 -6.31
CA THR A 101 -4.68 -13.54 -5.83
C THR A 101 -3.68 -12.87 -6.78
N TYR A 102 -2.96 -11.87 -6.27
CA TYR A 102 -1.96 -11.14 -7.02
C TYR A 102 -0.56 -11.66 -6.70
N SER A 103 0.15 -12.14 -7.72
CA SER A 103 1.54 -12.59 -7.62
C SER A 103 2.42 -11.77 -8.55
N SER A 104 3.53 -11.29 -8.02
CA SER A 104 4.53 -10.54 -8.79
C SER A 104 5.94 -10.78 -8.23
N HIS A 105 6.91 -10.11 -8.83
CA HIS A 105 8.31 -10.14 -8.44
C HIS A 105 8.80 -8.70 -8.31
N LEU A 106 9.53 -8.39 -7.24
CA LEU A 106 10.20 -7.10 -7.11
C LEU A 106 11.59 -7.15 -7.76
N PRO A 107 11.97 -6.18 -8.61
CA PRO A 107 11.18 -5.02 -9.01
C PRO A 107 10.03 -5.35 -9.93
N GLU A 108 8.95 -4.58 -9.80
CA GLU A 108 7.77 -4.73 -10.64
C GLU A 108 8.15 -4.68 -12.12
N PRO A 109 7.71 -5.66 -12.93
CA PRO A 109 8.18 -5.83 -14.31
C PRO A 109 7.78 -4.67 -15.22
N ASP A 110 6.69 -3.97 -14.88
CA ASP A 110 6.15 -2.85 -15.63
C ASP A 110 6.71 -1.50 -15.16
N ASN A 111 6.89 -1.28 -13.86
CA ASN A 111 7.41 -0.02 -13.31
C ASN A 111 8.95 0.07 -13.35
N ARG A 112 9.66 -1.07 -13.37
CA ARG A 112 11.12 -1.19 -13.63
C ARG A 112 12.04 -0.33 -12.74
N ILE A 113 11.68 -0.15 -11.48
CA ILE A 113 12.49 0.61 -10.52
C ILE A 113 13.66 -0.25 -10.06
N ARG A 114 14.89 0.17 -10.33
CA ARG A 114 16.08 -0.61 -9.96
C ARG A 114 16.13 -0.82 -8.45
N GLN A 115 16.38 -2.06 -8.04
CA GLN A 115 16.50 -2.45 -6.62
C GLN A 115 15.27 -2.12 -5.76
N GLN A 116 14.08 -2.05 -6.35
CA GLN A 116 12.84 -1.93 -5.61
C GLN A 116 12.74 -3.08 -4.58
N THR A 117 12.39 -2.72 -3.35
CA THR A 117 12.26 -3.66 -2.21
C THR A 117 10.91 -3.55 -1.52
N ALA A 118 10.06 -2.60 -1.93
CA ALA A 118 8.70 -2.48 -1.44
C ALA A 118 7.70 -2.22 -2.55
N GLN A 119 6.48 -2.69 -2.31
CA GLN A 119 5.32 -2.38 -3.13
C GLN A 119 4.13 -2.09 -2.21
N ALA A 120 3.49 -0.95 -2.44
CA ALA A 120 2.26 -0.59 -1.76
C ALA A 120 1.06 -1.09 -2.57
N ILE A 121 0.09 -1.67 -1.86
CA ILE A 121 -1.20 -2.12 -2.36
C ILE A 121 -2.27 -1.32 -1.60
N TRP A 122 -3.17 -0.71 -2.34
CA TRP A 122 -4.38 -0.08 -1.84
C TRP A 122 -5.51 -1.09 -1.83
N ASP A 123 -6.17 -1.21 -0.70
CA ASP A 123 -7.40 -1.99 -0.53
C ASP A 123 -8.52 -0.99 -0.27
N ASP A 124 -9.58 -1.06 -1.07
CA ASP A 124 -10.74 -0.16 -1.01
C ASP A 124 -12.04 -0.96 -1.01
N GLY A 125 -12.90 -0.77 0.00
CA GLY A 125 -14.14 -1.55 0.15
C GLY A 125 -15.18 -0.97 1.08
#